data_AF-A0A8J4R0X5-F1
#
_entry.id   AF-A0A8J4R0X5-F1
#
_cell.length_a   1.000
_cell.length_b   1.000
_cell.length_c   1.000
_cell.angle_alpha   90.00
_cell.angle_beta   90.00
_cell.angle_gamma   90.00
#
_symmetry.space_group_name_H-M   'P 1'
#
loop_
_entity.id
_entity.type
_entity.pdbx_description
1 polymer ?
#
loop_
_entity_poly.entity_id
_entity_poly.type
_entity_poly.pdbx_seq_one_letter_code
_entity_poly.pdbx_strand_id
1 'polypeptide(L)'
;KCCTAGQIEKPLQRHCGRLEHYETHCGSSYGAAMSYLDCCNSCEEVRKAYRRIDWALNPNKVDQIHLLSKCKREGDAHMMMMESSMRREENVEDYVKKARLNSTLATLLHDPVLADVPKNPTLSDVDTLISLELGSAMRISILKLDDTSFDVALMNSATVKDLKLAIKKKVNNMEQSKMGHRHISWKHVWANFCLSYDKEKLLDDSSVLQDYGIRNNSQVHFIPYVLSKDSQKHSKGRKHRFFHGLNKYAGKTNHVA
;
A
#
# COMPACT_ATOMS: atom_id res chain seq x y z
N LYS A 1 -23.66 -12.84 -9.98
CA LYS A 1 -24.07 -14.04 -9.21
C LYS A 1 -23.40 -13.97 -7.84
N CYS A 2 -24.01 -13.27 -6.87
CA CYS A 2 -23.58 -13.36 -5.47
C CYS A 2 -23.69 -14.82 -5.06
N CYS A 3 -22.59 -15.39 -4.56
CA CYS A 3 -22.38 -16.79 -4.21
C CYS A 3 -23.62 -17.68 -4.39
N THR A 4 -23.81 -18.23 -5.60
CA THR A 4 -24.54 -19.49 -5.69
C THR A 4 -23.82 -20.45 -4.77
N ALA A 5 -24.52 -20.88 -3.72
CA ALA A 5 -24.15 -22.03 -2.92
C ALA A 5 -23.91 -23.18 -3.90
N GLY A 6 -22.66 -23.36 -4.32
CA GLY A 6 -22.20 -24.67 -4.71
C GLY A 6 -22.51 -25.56 -3.52
N GLN A 7 -23.17 -26.69 -3.77
CA GLN A 7 -23.57 -27.66 -2.76
C GLN A 7 -22.34 -28.09 -1.95
N ILE A 8 -22.04 -27.33 -0.90
CA ILE A 8 -21.14 -27.71 0.17
C ILE A 8 -22.09 -28.13 1.26
N GLU A 9 -22.21 -29.44 1.48
CA GLU A 9 -23.24 -30.03 2.34
C GLU A 9 -23.23 -29.48 3.77
N LYS A 10 -22.16 -28.80 4.23
CA LYS A 10 -22.07 -28.19 5.57
C LYS A 10 -21.19 -26.93 5.59
N PRO A 11 -21.75 -25.71 5.45
CA PRO A 11 -20.98 -24.47 5.51
C PRO A 11 -20.47 -24.20 6.95
N LEU A 12 -19.24 -23.68 7.07
CA LEU A 12 -18.63 -23.32 8.35
C LEU A 12 -19.41 -22.20 9.04
N GLN A 13 -19.71 -22.38 10.34
CA GLN A 13 -20.30 -21.34 11.18
C GLN A 13 -19.25 -20.34 11.67
N ARG A 14 -19.70 -19.17 12.17
CA ARG A 14 -18.86 -18.12 12.77
C ARG A 14 -17.91 -18.62 13.88
N HIS A 15 -18.26 -19.71 14.54
CA HIS A 15 -17.50 -20.30 15.64
C HIS A 15 -16.51 -21.38 15.17
N CYS A 16 -16.03 -21.34 13.92
CA CYS A 16 -15.19 -22.41 13.33
C CYS A 16 -15.75 -23.84 13.52
N GLY A 17 -17.06 -23.97 13.78
CA GLY A 17 -17.79 -25.21 14.02
C GLY A 17 -18.62 -25.62 12.79
N ARG A 18 -18.97 -26.91 12.74
CA ARG A 18 -19.76 -27.52 11.65
C ARG A 18 -21.25 -27.44 11.99
N LEU A 19 -22.08 -27.07 11.01
CA LEU A 19 -23.53 -26.92 11.17
C LEU A 19 -24.21 -28.26 11.56
N GLU A 20 -24.92 -28.29 12.69
CA GLU A 20 -25.74 -29.46 13.10
C GLU A 20 -27.12 -29.46 12.40
N HIS A 21 -27.79 -30.62 12.35
CA HIS A 21 -29.02 -30.83 11.55
C HIS A 21 -30.23 -29.96 11.96
N TYR A 22 -30.17 -29.27 13.09
CA TYR A 22 -31.22 -28.40 13.62
C TYR A 22 -30.79 -26.92 13.74
N GLU A 23 -29.60 -26.56 13.25
CA GLU A 23 -29.04 -25.21 13.39
C GLU A 23 -29.24 -24.37 12.12
N THR A 24 -29.81 -23.18 12.29
CA THR A 24 -29.95 -22.20 11.21
C THR A 24 -28.58 -21.63 10.84
N HIS A 25 -28.25 -21.64 9.54
CA HIS A 25 -26.99 -21.07 9.05
C HIS A 25 -26.85 -19.59 9.43
N CYS A 26 -25.75 -19.25 10.11
CA CYS A 26 -25.42 -17.90 10.54
C CYS A 26 -24.12 -17.43 9.88
N GLY A 27 -24.24 -16.65 8.82
CA GLY A 27 -23.14 -16.03 8.09
C GLY A 27 -22.53 -14.84 8.83
N SER A 28 -21.35 -14.39 8.39
CA SER A 28 -20.56 -13.33 9.04
C SER A 28 -21.00 -11.91 8.66
N SER A 29 -21.12 -11.03 9.65
CA SER A 29 -21.31 -9.58 9.49
C SER A 29 -19.96 -8.86 9.37
N TYR A 30 -18.85 -9.58 9.25
CA TYR A 30 -17.49 -9.05 9.07
C TYR A 30 -17.07 -8.01 10.13
N GLY A 31 -17.52 -8.19 11.38
CA GLY A 31 -17.23 -7.27 12.49
C GLY A 31 -18.27 -6.17 12.70
N ALA A 32 -19.37 -6.16 11.91
CA ALA A 32 -20.47 -5.21 12.08
C ALA A 32 -21.59 -5.67 13.03
N ALA A 33 -21.45 -6.86 13.63
CA ALA A 33 -22.45 -7.40 14.53
C ALA A 33 -22.42 -6.64 15.86
N MET A 34 -23.55 -6.04 16.26
CA MET A 34 -23.69 -5.35 17.54
C MET A 34 -23.90 -6.33 18.69
N SER A 35 -24.40 -7.52 18.38
CA SER A 35 -24.59 -8.62 19.31
C SER A 35 -24.12 -9.96 18.72
N TYR A 36 -23.94 -10.95 19.58
CA TYR A 36 -23.57 -12.31 19.17
C TYR A 36 -24.69 -13.03 18.38
N LEU A 37 -25.93 -12.51 18.44
CA LEU A 37 -27.10 -13.04 17.72
C LEU A 37 -27.31 -12.40 16.34
N ASP A 38 -26.56 -11.33 16.01
CA ASP A 38 -26.68 -10.65 14.71
C ASP A 38 -25.95 -11.45 13.61
N CYS A 39 -26.70 -12.30 12.92
CA CYS A 39 -26.25 -13.04 11.74
C CYS A 39 -26.49 -12.25 10.46
N CYS A 40 -25.63 -12.42 9.46
CA CYS A 40 -25.85 -11.86 8.12
C CYS A 40 -25.69 -12.96 7.08
N ASN A 41 -26.78 -13.28 6.40
CA ASN A 41 -26.88 -14.33 5.39
C ASN A 41 -27.05 -13.78 3.97
N SER A 42 -27.27 -12.46 3.84
CA SER A 42 -27.35 -11.76 2.56
C SER A 42 -26.46 -10.51 2.52
N CYS A 43 -26.06 -10.09 1.32
CA CYS A 43 -25.27 -8.86 1.14
C CYS A 43 -26.02 -7.62 1.63
N GLU A 44 -27.36 -7.62 1.57
CA GLU A 44 -28.19 -6.52 2.05
C GLU A 44 -28.19 -6.43 3.60
N GLU A 45 -28.23 -7.57 4.28
CA GLU A 45 -28.12 -7.62 5.75
C GLU A 45 -26.76 -7.12 6.25
N VAL A 46 -25.67 -7.49 5.57
CA VAL A 46 -24.32 -6.96 5.90
C VAL A 46 -24.31 -5.44 5.75
N ARG A 47 -24.89 -4.89 4.67
CA ARG A 47 -24.99 -3.42 4.48
C ARG A 47 -25.84 -2.76 5.56
N LYS A 48 -26.98 -3.36 5.94
CA LYS A 48 -27.84 -2.87 7.04
C LYS A 48 -27.12 -2.89 8.39
N ALA A 49 -26.28 -3.90 8.65
CA ALA A 49 -25.50 -3.99 9.89
C ALA A 49 -24.46 -2.86 9.97
N TYR A 50 -23.69 -2.64 8.89
CA TYR A 50 -22.71 -1.55 8.84
C TYR A 50 -23.32 -0.15 8.90
N ARG A 51 -24.55 0.04 8.38
CA ARG A 51 -25.32 1.29 8.55
C ARG A 51 -25.73 1.53 10.01
N ARG A 52 -26.06 0.47 10.76
CA ARG A 52 -26.51 0.57 12.15
C ARG A 52 -25.40 0.98 13.14
N ILE A 53 -24.15 0.63 12.84
CA ILE A 53 -23.00 0.92 13.71
C ILE A 53 -22.24 2.20 13.35
N ASP A 54 -22.82 3.05 12.50
CA ASP A 54 -22.23 4.32 12.00
C ASP A 54 -20.75 4.22 11.61
N TRP A 55 -20.40 3.11 10.96
CA TRP A 55 -19.12 2.92 10.30
C TRP A 55 -19.21 3.61 8.94
N ALA A 56 -19.10 4.94 8.90
CA ALA A 56 -18.80 5.58 7.63
C ALA A 56 -17.39 5.11 7.21
N LEU A 57 -17.30 4.45 6.04
CA LEU A 57 -16.01 4.05 5.45
C LEU A 57 -15.11 5.28 5.38
N ASN A 58 -13.98 5.26 6.09
CA ASN A 58 -13.01 6.33 6.06
C ASN A 58 -12.09 6.06 4.85
N PRO A 59 -12.13 6.89 3.79
CA PRO A 59 -11.34 6.67 2.59
C PRO A 59 -9.83 6.66 2.83
N ASN A 60 -9.37 7.09 4.02
CA ASN A 60 -7.96 7.12 4.41
C ASN A 60 -7.47 5.83 5.11
N LYS A 61 -8.32 4.81 5.32
CA LYS A 61 -7.90 3.49 5.83
C LYS A 61 -7.76 2.48 4.69
N VAL A 62 -6.53 2.16 4.34
CA VAL A 62 -6.13 1.27 3.23
C VAL A 62 -6.79 -0.10 3.29
N ASP A 63 -7.08 -0.63 4.48
CA ASP A 63 -7.72 -1.94 4.66
C ASP A 63 -9.19 -1.98 4.19
N GLN A 64 -9.90 -0.84 4.18
CA GLN A 64 -11.28 -0.75 3.70
C GLN A 64 -11.40 -0.79 2.17
N ILE A 65 -10.36 -0.33 1.47
CA ILE A 65 -10.31 -0.32 0.00
C ILE A 65 -10.34 -1.76 -0.55
N HIS A 66 -9.80 -2.72 0.20
CA HIS A 66 -9.79 -4.13 -0.20
C HIS A 66 -11.18 -4.77 -0.16
N LEU A 67 -12.02 -4.42 0.82
CA LEU A 67 -13.42 -4.86 0.93
C LEU A 67 -14.31 -4.32 -0.21
N LEU A 68 -14.12 -3.06 -0.59
CA LEU A 68 -14.77 -2.45 -1.76
C LEU A 68 -14.36 -3.12 -3.07
N SER A 69 -13.09 -3.52 -3.22
CA SER A 69 -12.60 -4.21 -4.42
C SER A 69 -13.19 -5.61 -4.62
N LYS A 70 -13.57 -6.28 -3.51
CA LYS A 70 -14.21 -7.59 -3.53
C LYS A 70 -15.69 -7.47 -3.93
N CYS A 71 -16.39 -6.45 -3.42
CA CYS A 71 -17.78 -6.17 -3.77
C CYS A 71 -17.95 -5.63 -5.21
N LYS A 72 -16.98 -4.83 -5.70
CA LYS A 72 -16.97 -4.28 -7.08
C LYS A 72 -16.82 -5.35 -8.17
N ARG A 73 -16.27 -6.53 -7.83
CA ARG A 73 -16.15 -7.68 -8.76
C ARG A 73 -17.43 -8.50 -8.92
N GLU A 74 -18.44 -8.31 -8.06
CA GLU A 74 -19.68 -9.11 -8.08
C GLU A 74 -20.88 -8.43 -8.75
N GLY A 75 -20.68 -7.20 -9.26
CA GLY A 75 -21.63 -6.49 -10.12
C GLY A 75 -22.82 -5.91 -9.36
N ASP A 76 -22.73 -4.62 -9.00
CA ASP A 76 -23.86 -3.69 -8.87
C ASP A 76 -23.33 -2.32 -8.42
N ALA A 77 -23.05 -1.47 -9.41
CA ALA A 77 -22.63 -0.08 -9.20
C ALA A 77 -23.75 0.84 -9.66
N HIS A 78 -24.78 1.05 -8.83
CA HIS A 78 -25.76 2.10 -9.13
C HIS A 78 -26.32 2.88 -7.92
N MET A 79 -25.80 2.74 -6.70
CA MET A 79 -26.39 3.50 -5.59
C MET A 79 -25.43 3.72 -4.41
N MET A 80 -24.31 4.39 -4.64
CA MET A 80 -23.36 4.73 -3.56
C MET A 80 -22.90 6.20 -3.54
N MET A 81 -23.53 7.10 -4.30
CA MET A 81 -23.08 8.50 -4.35
C MET A 81 -24.07 9.55 -3.80
N MET A 82 -25.19 9.16 -3.17
CA MET A 82 -26.20 10.16 -2.76
C MET A 82 -26.37 10.35 -1.24
N GLU A 83 -25.85 9.49 -0.37
CA GLU A 83 -26.31 9.48 1.03
C GLU A 83 -25.18 9.53 2.08
N SER A 84 -24.11 10.30 1.81
CA SER A 84 -23.02 10.53 2.78
C SER A 84 -22.96 11.96 3.33
N SER A 85 -23.94 12.82 3.01
CA SER A 85 -23.85 14.26 3.26
C SER A 85 -24.52 14.76 4.55
N MET A 86 -24.65 13.98 5.63
CA MET A 86 -25.14 14.59 6.88
C MET A 86 -24.41 14.11 8.13
N ARG A 87 -23.64 15.05 8.69
CA ARG A 87 -23.07 15.16 10.05
C ARG A 87 -21.71 14.51 10.30
N ARG A 88 -20.67 15.25 9.93
CA ARG A 88 -19.65 15.72 10.89
C ARG A 88 -19.52 17.23 10.67
N GLU A 89 -19.42 18.02 11.74
CA GLU A 89 -19.09 19.46 11.64
C GLU A 89 -17.61 19.65 11.24
N GLU A 90 -17.20 19.05 10.12
CA GLU A 90 -16.27 19.75 9.24
C GLU A 90 -17.11 20.84 8.56
N ASN A 91 -16.63 22.08 8.58
CA ASN A 91 -17.35 23.21 8.00
C ASN A 91 -17.80 22.84 6.58
N VAL A 92 -19.12 22.82 6.33
CA VAL A 92 -19.71 22.42 5.03
C VAL A 92 -19.11 23.25 3.89
N GLU A 93 -18.75 24.50 4.18
CA GLU A 93 -18.03 25.39 3.27
C GLU A 93 -16.67 24.84 2.86
N ASP A 94 -15.93 24.24 3.79
CA ASP A 94 -14.59 23.68 3.56
C ASP A 94 -14.65 22.39 2.75
N TYR A 95 -15.66 21.53 2.99
CA TYR A 95 -15.94 20.37 2.15
C TYR A 95 -16.31 20.79 0.72
N VAL A 96 -17.19 21.79 0.56
CA VAL A 96 -17.59 22.31 -0.75
C VAL A 96 -16.39 22.92 -1.48
N LYS A 97 -15.54 23.69 -0.79
CA LYS A 97 -14.28 24.22 -1.33
C LYS A 97 -13.34 23.09 -1.76
N LYS A 98 -13.14 22.08 -0.93
CA LYS A 98 -12.29 20.92 -1.23
C LYS A 98 -12.83 20.12 -2.41
N ALA A 99 -14.14 19.91 -2.50
CA ALA A 99 -14.78 19.23 -3.62
C ALA A 99 -14.63 20.02 -4.93
N ARG A 100 -14.84 21.34 -4.89
CA ARG A 100 -14.59 22.24 -6.04
C ARG A 100 -13.12 22.20 -6.46
N LEU A 101 -12.19 22.32 -5.51
CA LEU A 101 -10.75 22.24 -5.77
C LEU A 101 -10.35 20.90 -6.40
N ASN A 102 -10.83 19.77 -5.85
CA ASN A 102 -10.56 18.45 -6.39
C ASN A 102 -11.13 18.26 -7.79
N SER A 103 -12.31 18.81 -8.07
CA SER A 103 -12.91 18.79 -9.41
C SER A 103 -12.08 19.59 -10.43
N THR A 104 -11.65 20.80 -10.05
CA THR A 104 -10.76 21.61 -10.88
C THR A 104 -9.41 20.92 -11.09
N LEU A 105 -8.82 20.34 -10.04
CA LEU A 105 -7.55 19.62 -10.10
C LEU A 105 -7.65 18.42 -11.03
N ALA A 106 -8.72 17.62 -10.95
CA ALA A 106 -8.96 16.49 -11.85
C ALA A 106 -9.05 16.94 -13.31
N THR A 107 -9.73 18.06 -13.58
CA THR A 107 -9.81 18.64 -14.93
C THR A 107 -8.43 19.02 -15.46
N LEU A 108 -7.61 19.69 -14.62
CA LEU A 108 -6.26 20.10 -15.01
C LEU A 108 -5.32 18.92 -15.25
N LEU A 109 -5.40 17.84 -14.46
CA LEU A 109 -4.57 16.64 -14.67
C LEU A 109 -4.84 15.91 -15.99
N HIS A 110 -5.97 16.20 -16.66
CA HIS A 110 -6.30 15.65 -17.97
C HIS A 110 -5.94 16.58 -19.13
N ASP A 111 -5.42 17.78 -18.84
CA ASP A 111 -4.95 18.72 -19.86
C ASP A 111 -3.68 18.18 -20.55
N PRO A 112 -3.67 18.03 -21.89
CA PRO A 112 -2.49 17.61 -22.64
C PRO A 112 -1.24 18.47 -22.37
N VAL A 113 -1.41 19.74 -22.02
CA VAL A 113 -0.30 20.66 -21.67
C VAL A 113 0.40 20.23 -20.38
N LEU A 114 -0.30 19.53 -19.49
CA LEU A 114 0.21 19.08 -18.18
C LEU A 114 0.59 17.60 -18.15
N ALA A 115 0.75 16.96 -19.31
CA ALA A 115 1.10 15.53 -19.40
C ALA A 115 2.40 15.16 -18.66
N ASP A 116 3.32 16.11 -18.52
CA ASP A 116 4.61 15.92 -17.86
C ASP A 116 4.52 15.98 -16.32
N VAL A 117 3.39 16.48 -15.79
CA VAL A 117 3.17 16.58 -14.35
C VAL A 117 2.75 15.22 -13.78
N PRO A 118 3.40 14.71 -12.73
CA PRO A 118 3.01 13.47 -12.09
C PRO A 118 1.54 13.51 -11.62
N LYS A 119 0.82 12.38 -11.69
CA LYS A 119 -0.60 12.27 -11.28
C LYS A 119 -0.89 12.74 -9.85
N ASN A 120 0.12 12.67 -8.96
CA ASN A 120 0.06 13.15 -7.59
C ASN A 120 1.31 14.01 -7.31
N PRO A 121 1.33 15.28 -7.74
CA PRO A 121 2.48 16.14 -7.56
C PRO A 121 2.49 16.75 -6.15
N THR A 122 3.66 16.82 -5.54
CA THR A 122 3.92 17.66 -4.36
C THR A 122 4.37 19.04 -4.83
N LEU A 123 4.21 20.08 -4.00
CA LEU A 123 4.64 21.45 -4.35
C LEU A 123 6.11 21.49 -4.79
N SER A 124 6.97 20.70 -4.14
CA SER A 124 8.38 20.56 -4.50
C SER A 124 8.59 19.92 -5.88
N ASP A 125 7.74 18.97 -6.32
CA ASP A 125 7.87 18.41 -7.66
C ASP A 125 7.52 19.45 -8.73
N VAL A 126 6.47 20.25 -8.49
CA VAL A 126 6.05 21.31 -9.43
C VAL A 126 7.12 22.39 -9.51
N ASP A 127 7.66 22.82 -8.38
CA ASP A 127 8.77 23.78 -8.32
C ASP A 127 10.02 23.25 -9.05
N THR A 128 10.27 21.94 -8.96
CA THR A 128 11.35 21.28 -9.70
C THR A 128 11.14 21.28 -11.20
N LEU A 129 9.90 21.08 -11.66
CA LEU A 129 9.57 21.15 -13.08
C LEU A 129 9.66 22.57 -13.62
N ILE A 130 9.18 23.57 -12.87
CA ILE A 130 9.35 24.98 -13.24
C ILE A 130 10.84 25.33 -13.32
N SER A 131 11.61 24.93 -12.30
CA SER A 131 13.06 25.16 -12.27
C SER A 131 13.78 24.45 -13.42
N LEU A 132 13.26 23.33 -13.93
CA LEU A 132 13.82 22.63 -15.09
C LEU A 132 13.64 23.45 -16.37
N GLU A 133 12.45 24.03 -16.55
CA GLU A 133 12.16 24.93 -17.67
C GLU A 133 12.99 26.22 -17.61
N LEU A 134 13.23 26.73 -16.39
CA LEU A 134 14.07 27.90 -16.13
C LEU A 134 15.58 27.58 -16.12
N GLY A 135 15.99 26.34 -16.35
CA GLY A 135 17.40 25.92 -16.40
C GLY A 135 18.13 25.82 -15.06
N SER A 136 17.42 25.91 -13.93
CA SER A 136 17.96 25.80 -12.57
C SER A 136 17.83 24.41 -11.94
N ALA A 137 17.20 23.47 -12.67
CA ALA A 137 17.15 22.06 -12.35
C ALA A 137 17.71 21.23 -13.52
N MET A 138 17.97 19.96 -13.25
CA MET A 138 18.51 19.01 -14.22
C MET A 138 17.60 17.78 -14.32
N ARG A 139 17.50 17.25 -15.54
CA ARG A 139 16.89 15.96 -15.83
C ARG A 139 17.98 14.91 -15.89
N ILE A 140 17.82 13.82 -15.14
CA ILE A 140 18.76 12.72 -15.11
C ILE A 140 18.04 11.47 -15.61
N SER A 141 18.64 10.77 -16.57
CA SER A 141 18.12 9.51 -17.08
C SER A 141 18.71 8.35 -16.29
N ILE A 142 17.86 7.46 -15.79
CA ILE A 142 18.26 6.31 -14.97
C ILE A 142 18.14 5.06 -15.81
N LEU A 143 19.27 4.44 -16.15
CA LEU A 143 19.31 3.15 -16.81
C LEU A 143 19.11 2.05 -15.76
N LYS A 144 18.04 1.27 -15.93
CA LYS A 144 17.71 0.13 -15.08
C LYS A 144 18.51 -1.11 -15.49
N LEU A 145 18.33 -2.18 -14.73
CA LEU A 145 18.94 -3.50 -14.98
C LEU A 145 18.29 -4.27 -16.16
N ASP A 146 17.11 -3.85 -16.62
CA ASP A 146 16.39 -4.44 -17.76
C ASP A 146 16.67 -3.68 -19.07
N ASP A 147 17.75 -2.88 -19.10
CA ASP A 147 18.15 -1.99 -20.18
C ASP A 147 17.11 -0.92 -20.57
N THR A 148 16.02 -0.78 -19.79
CA THR A 148 15.09 0.35 -19.95
C THR A 148 15.56 1.56 -19.15
N SER A 149 15.23 2.75 -19.62
CA SER A 149 15.52 3.99 -18.90
C SER A 149 14.26 4.77 -18.54
N PHE A 150 14.38 5.63 -17.54
CA PHE A 150 13.35 6.61 -17.20
C PHE A 150 14.01 7.86 -16.63
N ASP A 151 13.32 8.99 -16.76
CA ASP A 151 13.87 10.27 -16.36
C ASP A 151 13.31 10.74 -15.01
N VAL A 152 14.17 11.41 -14.24
CA VAL A 152 13.84 12.12 -13.00
C VAL A 152 14.35 13.56 -13.07
N ALA A 153 13.55 14.51 -12.60
CA ALA A 153 13.94 15.91 -12.51
C ALA A 153 14.38 16.23 -11.07
N LEU A 154 15.48 16.95 -10.91
CA LEU A 154 16.11 17.26 -9.64
C LEU A 154 16.74 18.65 -9.67
N MET A 155 16.80 19.33 -8.53
CA MET A 155 17.54 20.59 -8.39
C MET A 155 19.01 20.43 -8.76
N ASN A 156 19.62 21.51 -9.24
CA ASN A 156 21.07 21.53 -9.51
C ASN A 156 21.92 21.26 -8.25
N SER A 157 21.40 21.63 -7.07
CA SER A 157 22.01 21.37 -5.76
C SER A 157 21.65 20.01 -5.14
N ALA A 158 20.95 19.14 -5.86
CA ALA A 158 20.47 17.87 -5.32
C ALA A 158 21.63 16.92 -4.96
N THR A 159 21.40 16.15 -3.89
CA THR A 159 22.35 15.14 -3.38
C THR A 159 22.05 13.74 -3.93
N VAL A 160 22.98 12.80 -3.72
CA VAL A 160 22.76 11.37 -4.01
C VAL A 160 21.53 10.82 -3.29
N LYS A 161 21.26 11.27 -2.07
CA LYS A 161 20.06 10.89 -1.32
C LYS A 161 18.78 11.34 -2.03
N ASP A 162 18.75 12.57 -2.53
CA ASP A 162 17.58 13.11 -3.25
C ASP A 162 17.33 12.33 -4.54
N LEU A 163 18.39 11.95 -5.24
CA LEU A 163 18.31 11.07 -6.41
C LEU A 163 17.72 9.70 -6.06
N LYS A 164 18.19 9.05 -5.00
CA LYS A 164 17.63 7.76 -4.53
C LYS A 164 16.16 7.89 -4.15
N LEU A 165 15.76 9.00 -3.53
CA LEU A 165 14.37 9.28 -3.17
C LEU A 165 13.49 9.51 -4.41
N ALA A 166 13.96 10.29 -5.38
CA ALA A 166 13.24 10.56 -6.62
C ALA A 166 13.03 9.27 -7.44
N ILE A 167 14.07 8.44 -7.55
CA ILE A 167 13.99 7.10 -8.16
C ILE A 167 12.93 6.25 -7.45
N LYS A 168 13.01 6.17 -6.11
CA LYS A 168 12.07 5.41 -5.30
C LYS A 168 10.62 5.83 -5.55
N LYS A 169 10.37 7.13 -5.57
CA LYS A 169 9.05 7.72 -5.79
C LYS A 169 8.55 7.42 -7.20
N LYS A 170 9.36 7.67 -8.22
CA LYS A 170 9.01 7.45 -9.64
C LYS A 170 8.71 5.98 -9.92
N VAL A 171 9.58 5.07 -9.48
CA VAL A 171 9.40 3.63 -9.70
C VAL A 171 8.20 3.09 -8.94
N ASN A 172 7.96 3.51 -7.69
CA ASN A 172 6.74 3.13 -6.98
C ASN A 172 5.50 3.60 -7.74
N ASN A 173 5.46 4.84 -8.24
CA ASN A 173 4.30 5.32 -8.98
C ASN A 173 4.05 4.56 -10.29
N MET A 174 5.11 4.19 -11.01
CA MET A 174 5.01 3.46 -12.28
C MET A 174 4.64 1.98 -12.09
N GLU A 175 5.28 1.31 -11.14
CA GLU A 175 5.25 -0.15 -11.02
C GLU A 175 4.24 -0.67 -9.98
N GLN A 176 3.89 0.12 -8.96
CA GLN A 176 2.96 -0.32 -7.91
C GLN A 176 1.57 -0.64 -8.47
N SER A 177 1.15 0.03 -9.55
CA SER A 177 -0.12 -0.26 -10.24
C SER A 177 -0.14 -1.65 -10.89
N LYS A 178 1.01 -2.14 -11.36
CA LYS A 178 1.14 -3.44 -12.03
C LYS A 178 1.32 -4.60 -11.04
N MET A 179 1.88 -4.33 -9.85
CA MET A 179 2.29 -5.34 -8.88
C MET A 179 1.23 -5.73 -7.84
N GLY A 180 0.06 -5.06 -7.83
CA GLY A 180 -1.02 -5.35 -6.89
C GLY A 180 -0.61 -5.16 -5.43
N HIS A 181 -0.74 -6.22 -4.61
CA HIS A 181 -0.38 -6.22 -3.18
C HIS A 181 1.12 -6.37 -2.91
N ARG A 182 1.95 -6.55 -3.94
CA ARG A 182 3.40 -6.65 -3.78
C ARG A 182 4.01 -5.25 -3.71
N HIS A 183 5.06 -5.09 -2.93
CA HIS A 183 5.77 -3.82 -2.78
C HIS A 183 7.27 -4.01 -2.99
N ILE A 184 7.92 -2.99 -3.54
CA ILE A 184 9.36 -2.99 -3.75
C ILE A 184 10.07 -2.72 -2.42
N SER A 185 10.95 -3.64 -2.02
CA SER A 185 11.81 -3.46 -0.85
C SER A 185 13.03 -2.61 -1.20
N TRP A 186 12.89 -1.29 -1.12
CA TRP A 186 13.99 -0.35 -1.42
C TRP A 186 15.21 -0.56 -0.52
N LYS A 187 15.01 -1.01 0.71
CA LYS A 187 16.13 -1.40 1.59
C LYS A 187 16.95 -2.54 0.99
N HIS A 188 16.29 -3.52 0.39
CA HIS A 188 16.97 -4.61 -0.30
C HIS A 188 17.65 -4.12 -1.58
N VAL A 189 16.99 -3.26 -2.36
CA VAL A 189 17.57 -2.65 -3.57
C VAL A 189 18.88 -1.94 -3.24
N TRP A 190 18.88 -0.99 -2.29
CA TRP A 190 20.08 -0.23 -1.93
C TRP A 190 21.15 -1.04 -1.19
N ALA A 191 20.82 -2.24 -0.70
CA ALA A 191 21.80 -3.14 -0.08
C ALA A 191 22.54 -4.02 -1.09
N ASN A 192 21.97 -4.23 -2.29
CA ASN A 192 22.52 -5.12 -3.32
C ASN A 192 22.84 -4.39 -4.63
N PHE A 193 22.47 -3.12 -4.76
CA PHE A 193 22.70 -2.30 -5.93
C PHE A 193 23.09 -0.89 -5.52
N CYS A 194 23.88 -0.23 -6.36
CA CYS A 194 24.19 1.20 -6.22
C CYS A 194 24.03 1.91 -7.56
N LEU A 195 24.05 3.24 -7.49
CA LEU A 195 24.08 4.10 -8.68
C LEU A 195 25.53 4.31 -9.10
N SER A 196 25.78 4.38 -10.41
CA SER A 196 27.08 4.68 -10.97
C SER A 196 26.99 5.65 -12.13
N TYR A 197 27.92 6.60 -12.18
CA TYR A 197 28.12 7.54 -13.27
C TYR A 197 29.59 7.53 -13.65
N ASP A 198 29.90 7.45 -14.94
CA ASP A 198 31.28 7.37 -15.47
C ASP A 198 32.20 6.40 -14.70
N LYS A 199 31.71 5.20 -14.40
CA LYS A 199 32.40 4.13 -13.63
C LYS A 199 32.67 4.46 -12.15
N GLU A 200 32.31 5.64 -11.68
CA GLU A 200 32.32 6.01 -10.27
C GLU A 200 31.01 5.59 -9.59
N LYS A 201 31.10 5.11 -8.34
CA LYS A 201 29.94 4.65 -7.56
C LYS A 201 29.49 5.74 -6.61
N LEU A 202 28.21 6.09 -6.68
CA LEU A 202 27.58 7.11 -5.82
C LEU A 202 27.21 6.49 -4.47
N LEU A 203 28.18 6.41 -3.55
CA LEU A 203 28.03 5.75 -2.25
C LEU A 203 27.68 6.71 -1.11
N ASP A 204 28.16 7.96 -1.16
CA ASP A 204 27.86 8.95 -0.13
C ASP A 204 26.53 9.66 -0.44
N ASP A 205 25.58 9.53 0.49
CA ASP A 205 24.26 10.15 0.41
C ASP A 205 24.29 11.68 0.50
N SER A 206 25.35 12.25 1.09
CA SER A 206 25.48 13.70 1.34
C SER A 206 26.15 14.45 0.19
N SER A 207 26.85 13.73 -0.69
CA SER A 207 27.55 14.32 -1.83
C SER A 207 26.57 14.88 -2.86
N VAL A 208 26.91 16.04 -3.41
CA VAL A 208 26.12 16.70 -4.46
C VAL A 208 26.37 15.98 -5.77
N LEU A 209 25.33 15.82 -6.60
CA LEU A 209 25.44 15.09 -7.86
C LEU A 209 26.43 15.75 -8.83
N GLN A 210 26.51 17.07 -8.82
CA GLN A 210 27.43 17.83 -9.68
C GLN A 210 28.91 17.57 -9.34
N ASP A 211 29.24 17.21 -8.10
CA ASP A 211 30.61 16.88 -7.68
C ASP A 211 31.12 15.62 -8.40
N TYR A 212 30.21 14.71 -8.75
CA TYR A 212 30.47 13.53 -9.59
C TYR A 212 30.47 13.84 -11.10
N GLY A 213 30.32 15.11 -11.49
CA GLY A 213 30.21 15.53 -12.88
C GLY A 213 28.82 15.30 -13.52
N ILE A 214 27.81 14.92 -12.73
CA ILE A 214 26.46 14.68 -13.23
C ILE A 214 25.78 16.02 -13.55
N ARG A 215 25.32 16.16 -14.80
CA ARG A 215 24.67 17.37 -15.35
C ARG A 215 23.34 17.03 -16.02
N ASN A 216 22.66 18.06 -16.55
CA ASN A 216 21.42 17.87 -17.30
C ASN A 216 21.58 16.87 -18.46
N ASN A 217 20.60 15.97 -18.58
CA ASN A 217 20.55 14.83 -19.49
C ASN A 217 21.65 13.79 -19.30
N SER A 218 22.35 13.79 -18.16
CA SER A 218 23.30 12.71 -17.82
C SER A 218 22.57 11.40 -17.58
N GLN A 219 23.22 10.29 -17.93
CA GLN A 219 22.70 8.95 -17.70
C GLN A 219 23.43 8.27 -16.54
N VAL A 220 22.68 7.89 -15.51
CA VAL A 220 23.18 7.17 -14.34
C VAL A 220 22.72 5.72 -14.42
N HIS A 221 23.60 4.79 -14.07
CA HIS A 221 23.40 3.36 -14.22
C HIS A 221 23.10 2.70 -12.88
N PHE A 222 22.11 1.82 -12.84
CA PHE A 222 21.96 0.85 -11.77
C PHE A 222 22.99 -0.27 -11.97
N ILE A 223 23.85 -0.50 -10.98
CA ILE A 223 24.82 -1.58 -11.02
C ILE A 223 24.73 -2.46 -9.77
N PRO A 224 25.01 -3.77 -9.87
CA PRO A 224 25.15 -4.64 -8.71
C PRO A 224 26.22 -4.13 -7.75
N TYR A 225 25.90 -4.11 -6.46
CA TYR A 225 26.80 -3.70 -5.40
C TYR A 225 26.45 -4.41 -4.09
N VAL A 226 27.34 -5.27 -3.62
CA VAL A 226 27.22 -5.89 -2.31
C VAL A 226 28.08 -5.12 -1.34
N LEU A 227 27.47 -4.47 -0.35
CA LEU A 227 28.19 -3.90 0.78
C LEU A 227 28.97 -5.03 1.47
N SER A 228 30.30 -4.90 1.55
CA SER A 228 31.10 -5.72 2.47
C SER A 228 30.51 -5.54 3.86
N LYS A 229 29.86 -6.58 4.39
CA LYS A 229 29.46 -6.60 5.79
C LYS A 229 30.73 -6.79 6.60
N ASP A 230 31.41 -5.70 6.94
CA ASP A 230 32.41 -5.77 7.99
C ASP A 230 31.71 -6.18 9.29
N SER A 231 31.84 -7.47 9.62
CA SER A 231 31.57 -8.09 10.91
C SER A 231 30.29 -7.65 11.64
N GLN A 232 29.12 -7.78 11.00
CA GLN A 232 27.89 -7.93 11.79
C GLN A 232 27.99 -9.26 12.55
N LYS A 233 28.55 -9.21 13.77
CA LYS A 233 28.45 -10.27 14.78
C LYS A 233 26.99 -10.71 14.80
N HIS A 234 26.73 -11.92 14.33
CA HIS A 234 25.43 -12.56 14.47
C HIS A 234 25.03 -12.43 15.95
N SER A 235 23.99 -11.66 16.24
CA SER A 235 23.35 -11.74 17.55
C SER A 235 22.90 -13.19 17.67
N LYS A 236 23.53 -13.94 18.58
CA LYS A 236 23.23 -15.35 18.81
C LYS A 236 21.72 -15.47 18.96
N GLY A 237 21.09 -16.23 18.06
CA GLY A 237 19.67 -16.46 18.05
C GLY A 237 19.20 -16.84 19.45
N ARG A 238 18.19 -16.14 19.95
CA ARG A 238 17.57 -16.40 21.25
C ARG A 238 17.06 -17.85 21.21
N LYS A 239 17.70 -18.74 21.97
CA LYS A 239 17.32 -20.17 22.01
C LYS A 239 15.81 -20.25 22.28
N HIS A 240 15.09 -20.89 21.37
CA HIS A 240 13.70 -21.28 21.60
C HIS A 240 13.69 -22.13 22.87
N ARG A 241 12.87 -21.75 23.85
CA ARG A 241 12.65 -22.57 25.04
C ARG A 241 12.13 -23.92 24.56
N PHE A 242 12.93 -24.96 24.78
CA PHE A 242 12.53 -26.35 24.63
C PHE A 242 11.24 -26.54 25.43
N PHE A 243 10.18 -27.00 24.78
CA PHE A 243 9.02 -27.52 25.49
C PHE A 243 9.45 -28.83 26.17
N HIS A 244 9.58 -28.83 27.50
CA HIS A 244 9.53 -30.08 28.25
C HIS A 244 8.09 -30.58 28.18
N GLY A 245 7.87 -31.56 27.31
CA GLY A 245 6.67 -32.37 27.36
C GLY A 245 6.66 -33.28 28.58
N LEU A 246 5.42 -33.65 28.95
CA LEU A 246 5.01 -34.80 29.75
C LEU A 246 5.08 -34.62 31.27
N ASN A 247 3.91 -34.35 31.88
CA ASN A 247 3.57 -35.03 33.12
C ASN A 247 2.40 -35.98 32.87
N LYS A 248 2.70 -37.27 32.96
CA LYS A 248 1.76 -38.38 32.99
C LYS A 248 1.13 -38.40 34.39
N TYR A 249 -0.19 -38.28 34.49
CA TYR A 249 -0.90 -38.85 35.63
C TYR A 249 -1.68 -40.07 35.14
N ALA A 250 -1.00 -41.22 35.25
CA ALA A 250 -1.66 -42.52 35.30
C ALA A 250 -2.34 -42.69 36.67
N GLY A 251 -3.51 -43.33 36.65
CA GLY A 251 -4.49 -43.33 37.73
C GLY A 251 -4.10 -43.99 39.04
N LYS A 252 -4.97 -43.74 40.04
CA LYS A 252 -5.22 -44.66 41.14
C LYS A 252 -6.72 -44.94 41.20
N THR A 253 -7.07 -46.17 40.87
CA THR A 253 -8.25 -46.88 41.37
C THR A 253 -8.22 -46.90 42.90
N ASN A 254 -9.37 -46.81 43.55
CA ASN A 254 -9.65 -47.53 44.79
C ASN A 254 -11.16 -47.82 44.87
N HIS A 255 -11.47 -49.11 45.00
CA HIS A 255 -12.78 -49.66 45.32
C HIS A 255 -13.05 -49.54 46.84
N VAL A 256 -14.31 -49.23 47.15
CA VAL A 256 -15.21 -49.81 48.19
C VAL A 256 -14.80 -49.75 49.67
N ALA A 257 -15.65 -49.08 50.46
CA ALA A 257 -16.45 -49.72 51.52
C ALA A 257 -17.85 -49.07 51.50
#